data_AF-A0A8J9YSM3-F1
#
_entry.id   AF-A0A8J9YSM3-F1
#
_cell.length_a   1.000
_cell.length_b   1.000
_cell.length_c   1.000
_cell.angle_alpha   90.00
_cell.angle_beta   90.00
_cell.angle_gamma   90.00
#
_symmetry.space_group_name_H-M   'P 1'
#
loop_
_entity.id
_entity.type
_entity.pdbx_description
1 polymer ?
#
loop_
_entity_poly.entity_id
_entity_poly.type
_entity_poly.pdbx_seq_one_letter_code
_entity_poly.pdbx_strand_id
1 'polypeptide(L)'
;MADAGAGGGKSGNKNRRRREKEKKKKLQQGATTSGAQDEDVEEESPVARFERELTWCVDQLEAGLQNMKPDDKQMRDTMKILHTLKSPKASMPKKRQMMWAVFGDYRKKILEEERKSKQGGNSSI
;
A
#
# COMPACT_ATOMS: atom_id res chain seq x y z
N MET A 1 47.56 36.29 -38.13
CA MET A 1 47.14 35.27 -39.11
C MET A 1 46.40 34.21 -38.32
N ALA A 2 45.10 34.38 -38.04
CA ALA A 2 43.95 34.09 -38.90
C ALA A 2 43.86 32.59 -39.26
N ASP A 3 43.03 31.85 -38.54
CA ASP A 3 42.12 30.87 -39.15
C ASP A 3 40.87 30.66 -38.28
N ALA A 4 39.73 30.58 -38.94
CA ALA A 4 38.38 30.58 -38.41
C ALA A 4 37.76 29.18 -38.55
N GLY A 5 36.96 28.76 -37.58
CA GLY A 5 36.18 27.52 -37.68
C GLY A 5 34.89 27.58 -36.88
N ALA A 6 33.83 28.07 -37.51
CA ALA A 6 32.45 28.02 -37.02
C ALA A 6 31.86 26.60 -37.16
N GLY A 7 31.00 26.20 -36.22
CA GLY A 7 30.23 24.96 -36.31
C GLY A 7 29.17 24.85 -35.22
N GLY A 8 28.00 25.44 -35.44
CA GLY A 8 26.81 25.24 -34.62
C GLY A 8 26.17 23.87 -34.85
N GLY A 9 25.62 23.26 -33.80
CA GLY A 9 24.96 21.96 -33.88
C GLY A 9 24.03 21.72 -32.69
N LYS A 10 22.80 22.23 -32.84
CA LYS A 10 21.67 22.17 -31.91
C LYS A 10 21.24 20.71 -31.68
N SER A 11 21.45 20.15 -30.48
CA SER A 11 20.96 18.80 -30.11
C SER A 11 19.78 18.91 -29.15
N GLY A 12 18.57 18.99 -29.71
CA GLY A 12 17.37 18.61 -28.99
C GLY A 12 17.00 17.19 -29.38
N ASN A 13 16.96 16.25 -28.43
CA ASN A 13 16.29 14.98 -28.66
C ASN A 13 15.29 14.65 -27.54
N LYS A 14 14.03 14.61 -27.97
CA LYS A 14 12.83 14.26 -27.21
C LYS A 14 12.78 12.73 -27.07
N ASN A 15 13.21 12.15 -25.95
CA ASN A 15 12.95 10.72 -25.70
C ASN A 15 11.86 10.52 -24.63
N ARG A 16 10.65 10.79 -25.09
CA ARG A 16 9.38 10.40 -24.48
C ARG A 16 9.07 8.96 -24.95
N ARG A 17 8.85 8.06 -23.99
CA ARG A 17 8.08 6.79 -24.08
C ARG A 17 8.68 5.63 -24.90
N ARG A 18 9.04 4.53 -24.21
CA ARG A 18 8.36 3.19 -24.24
C ARG A 18 9.34 2.03 -23.94
N ARG A 19 9.00 1.28 -22.88
CA ARG A 19 8.77 -0.19 -22.86
C ARG A 19 9.97 -1.16 -22.88
N GLU A 20 10.19 -1.80 -21.72
CA GLU A 20 10.66 -3.19 -21.49
C GLU A 20 10.38 -3.45 -19.99
N LYS A 21 9.60 -4.42 -19.46
CA LYS A 21 9.17 -5.78 -19.84
C LYS A 21 10.33 -6.76 -20.04
N GLU A 22 10.87 -7.29 -18.94
CA GLU A 22 10.72 -8.71 -18.50
C GLU A 22 11.90 -9.23 -17.64
N LYS A 23 11.51 -10.04 -16.64
CA LYS A 23 12.18 -11.27 -16.13
C LYS A 23 13.51 -11.19 -15.36
N LYS A 24 13.41 -11.59 -14.08
CA LYS A 24 14.14 -12.69 -13.39
C LYS A 24 13.66 -12.71 -11.91
N LYS A 25 12.67 -13.53 -11.53
CA LYS A 25 12.67 -14.95 -11.11
C LYS A 25 13.60 -15.25 -9.89
N LYS A 26 13.00 -15.86 -8.84
CA LYS A 26 13.60 -16.71 -7.77
C LYS A 26 14.02 -15.90 -6.50
N LEU A 27 13.69 -16.18 -5.22
CA LEU A 27 13.10 -17.26 -4.41
C LEU A 27 12.24 -16.58 -3.29
N GLN A 28 11.07 -17.05 -2.85
CA GLN A 28 10.75 -18.20 -1.99
C GLN A 28 11.58 -18.33 -0.69
N GLN A 29 10.84 -18.21 0.43
CA GLN A 29 11.05 -18.76 1.78
C GLN A 29 11.73 -17.87 2.83
N GLY A 30 11.03 -17.71 3.95
CA GLY A 30 11.53 -17.07 5.17
C GLY A 30 10.44 -16.43 6.05
N ALA A 31 9.27 -17.06 6.22
CA ALA A 31 8.31 -16.66 7.24
C ALA A 31 8.25 -17.74 8.32
N THR A 32 9.30 -17.79 9.14
CA THR A 32 9.30 -18.48 10.42
C THR A 32 9.17 -17.42 11.51
N THR A 33 7.97 -17.28 12.06
CA THR A 33 7.81 -16.67 13.39
C THR A 33 6.89 -17.58 14.19
N SER A 34 7.49 -18.60 14.79
CA SER A 34 6.92 -19.30 15.94
C SER A 34 7.19 -18.47 17.20
N GLY A 35 6.21 -18.37 18.08
CA GLY A 35 6.28 -17.68 19.38
C GLY A 35 5.09 -16.73 19.57
N ALA A 36 3.88 -17.26 19.81
CA ALA A 36 3.34 -17.59 21.13
C ALA A 36 2.80 -16.34 21.87
N GLN A 37 1.47 -16.18 21.90
CA GLN A 37 0.63 -16.23 23.11
C GLN A 37 -0.82 -15.76 22.83
N ASP A 38 -1.75 -16.53 23.40
CA ASP A 38 -3.11 -16.19 23.86
C ASP A 38 -4.32 -16.09 22.91
N GLU A 39 -5.23 -17.05 23.13
CA GLU A 39 -6.70 -17.00 23.12
C GLU A 39 -7.45 -16.89 21.77
N ASP A 40 -8.13 -18.01 21.43
CA ASP A 40 -9.33 -18.11 20.58
C ASP A 40 -9.23 -17.58 19.13
N VAL A 41 -8.27 -18.09 18.35
CA VAL A 41 -8.27 -17.88 16.90
C VAL A 41 -8.74 -19.16 16.23
N GLU A 42 -10.07 -19.24 16.03
CA GLU A 42 -10.67 -20.02 14.96
C GLU A 42 -9.79 -19.90 13.72
N GLU A 43 -9.38 -21.04 13.14
CA GLU A 43 -8.36 -21.15 12.09
C GLU A 43 -8.77 -20.33 10.85
N GLU A 44 -8.54 -19.01 10.91
CA GLU A 44 -9.05 -18.11 9.90
C GLU A 44 -8.25 -18.32 8.63
N SER A 45 -8.97 -18.68 7.56
CA SER A 45 -8.32 -18.92 6.27
C SER A 45 -7.47 -17.72 5.86
N PRO A 46 -6.36 -17.91 5.13
CA PRO A 46 -5.53 -16.81 4.64
C PRO A 46 -6.30 -15.77 3.81
N VAL A 47 -7.44 -16.18 3.24
CA VAL A 47 -8.36 -15.31 2.49
C VAL A 47 -9.16 -14.43 3.45
N ALA A 48 -9.79 -15.02 4.48
CA ALA A 48 -10.55 -14.26 5.47
C ALA A 48 -9.66 -13.26 6.23
N ARG A 49 -8.43 -13.65 6.59
CA ARG A 49 -7.43 -12.72 7.17
C ARG A 49 -7.16 -11.54 6.27
N PHE A 50 -7.00 -11.79 4.97
CA PHE A 50 -6.78 -10.72 4.01
C PHE A 50 -8.00 -9.82 3.84
N GLU A 51 -9.21 -10.39 3.83
CA GLU A 51 -10.44 -9.60 3.75
C GLU A 51 -10.61 -8.69 4.95
N ARG A 52 -10.33 -9.18 6.17
CA ARG A 52 -10.28 -8.36 7.38
C ARG A 52 -9.27 -7.23 7.27
N GLU A 53 -8.03 -7.55 6.85
CA GLU A 53 -6.97 -6.56 6.59
C GLU A 53 -7.42 -5.49 5.56
N LEU A 54 -8.09 -5.93 4.49
CA LEU A 54 -8.56 -5.09 3.40
C LEU A 54 -9.65 -4.13 3.87
N THR A 55 -10.66 -4.64 4.59
CA THR A 55 -11.76 -3.85 5.15
C THR A 55 -11.21 -2.77 6.06
N TRP A 56 -10.32 -3.12 6.99
CA TRP A 56 -9.69 -2.13 7.87
C TRP A 56 -8.96 -1.02 7.09
N CYS A 57 -8.21 -1.38 6.05
CA CYS A 57 -7.52 -0.39 5.23
C CYS A 57 -8.50 0.52 4.46
N VAL A 58 -9.64 0.00 4.02
CA VAL A 58 -10.68 0.79 3.35
C VAL A 58 -11.31 1.76 4.34
N ASP A 59 -11.71 1.28 5.51
CA ASP A 59 -12.33 2.09 6.55
C ASP A 59 -11.40 3.22 6.98
N GLN A 60 -10.10 2.95 7.14
CA GLN A 60 -9.15 3.99 7.50
C GLN A 60 -8.88 5.03 6.42
N LEU A 61 -8.97 4.66 5.14
CA LEU A 61 -8.91 5.63 4.05
C LEU A 61 -10.16 6.52 4.02
N GLU A 62 -11.34 5.96 4.29
CA GLU A 62 -12.60 6.71 4.31
C GLU A 62 -12.70 7.62 5.54
N ALA A 63 -12.38 7.12 6.72
CA ALA A 63 -12.29 7.91 7.94
C ALA A 63 -11.27 9.03 7.80
N GLY A 64 -10.12 8.77 7.16
CA GLY A 64 -9.12 9.80 6.86
C GLY A 64 -9.64 10.91 5.94
N LEU A 65 -10.45 10.58 4.94
CA LEU A 65 -11.08 11.56 4.04
C LEU A 65 -12.18 12.37 4.73
N GLN A 66 -12.88 11.78 5.70
CA GLN A 66 -13.96 12.46 6.45
C GLN A 66 -13.40 13.34 7.57
N ASN A 67 -12.36 12.88 8.28
CA ASN A 67 -11.87 13.50 9.51
C ASN A 67 -10.71 14.47 9.26
N MET A 68 -9.89 14.26 8.24
CA MET A 68 -8.89 15.24 7.80
C MET A 68 -9.42 16.03 6.61
N LYS A 69 -8.97 17.29 6.46
CA LYS A 69 -9.07 18.06 5.22
C LYS A 69 -7.84 17.73 4.37
N PRO A 70 -7.85 16.70 3.52
CA PRO A 70 -6.68 16.31 2.75
C PRO A 70 -6.45 17.34 1.64
N ASP A 71 -5.22 17.48 1.18
CA ASP A 71 -4.95 18.24 -0.05
C ASP A 71 -5.68 17.60 -1.25
N ASP A 72 -6.04 18.40 -2.25
CA ASP A 72 -6.72 17.93 -3.47
C ASP A 72 -5.98 16.76 -4.15
N LYS A 73 -4.64 16.77 -4.10
CA LYS A 73 -3.84 15.67 -4.62
C LYS A 73 -3.99 14.42 -3.76
N GLN A 74 -3.96 14.55 -2.44
CA GLN A 74 -4.13 13.44 -1.52
C GLN A 74 -5.51 12.82 -1.68
N MET A 75 -6.56 13.64 -1.77
CA MET A 75 -7.93 13.17 -2.02
C MET A 75 -8.00 12.36 -3.31
N ARG A 76 -7.50 12.89 -4.44
CA ARG A 76 -7.49 12.17 -5.72
C ARG A 76 -6.72 10.86 -5.66
N ASP A 77 -5.58 10.84 -4.98
CA ASP A 77 -4.75 9.64 -4.86
C ASP A 77 -5.44 8.59 -3.98
N THR A 78 -6.00 8.98 -2.83
CA THR A 78 -6.80 8.11 -1.95
C THR A 78 -8.01 7.52 -2.68
N MET A 79 -8.73 8.31 -3.47
CA MET A 79 -9.87 7.82 -4.26
C MET A 79 -9.47 6.75 -5.29
N LYS A 80 -8.32 6.89 -5.94
CA LYS A 80 -7.80 5.86 -6.87
C LYS A 80 -7.45 4.57 -6.14
N ILE A 81 -6.87 4.69 -4.94
CA ILE A 81 -6.55 3.55 -4.09
C ILE A 81 -7.83 2.84 -3.68
N LEU A 82 -8.83 3.55 -3.14
CA LEU A 82 -10.14 3.01 -2.76
C LEU A 82 -10.82 2.29 -3.93
N HIS A 83 -10.81 2.90 -5.12
CA HIS A 83 -11.35 2.26 -6.32
C HIS A 83 -10.67 0.93 -6.63
N THR A 84 -9.35 0.84 -6.43
CA THR A 84 -8.58 -0.40 -6.64
C THR A 84 -8.87 -1.44 -5.57
N LEU A 85 -8.97 -1.04 -4.30
CA LEU A 85 -9.22 -1.95 -3.17
C LEU A 85 -10.63 -2.54 -3.22
N LYS A 86 -11.63 -1.73 -3.56
CA LYS A 86 -13.04 -2.14 -3.73
C LYS A 86 -13.30 -2.90 -5.02
N SER A 87 -12.41 -2.82 -6.01
CA SER A 87 -12.59 -3.51 -7.28
C SER A 87 -12.46 -5.03 -7.09
N PRO A 88 -13.46 -5.84 -7.51
CA PRO A 88 -13.33 -7.29 -7.53
C PRO A 88 -12.36 -7.77 -8.62
N LYS A 89 -12.07 -6.92 -9.62
CA LYS A 89 -11.14 -7.23 -10.71
C LYS A 89 -9.67 -7.07 -10.30
N ALA A 90 -9.39 -6.43 -9.16
CA ALA A 90 -8.04 -6.26 -8.67
C ALA A 90 -7.56 -7.52 -7.95
N SER A 91 -6.41 -8.06 -8.35
CA SER A 91 -5.83 -9.24 -7.71
C SER A 91 -5.35 -8.94 -6.28
N MET A 92 -5.33 -9.97 -5.44
CA MET A 92 -4.87 -9.87 -4.04
C MET A 92 -3.49 -9.21 -3.89
N PRO A 93 -2.45 -9.55 -4.68
CA PRO A 93 -1.15 -8.91 -4.56
C PRO A 93 -1.20 -7.41 -4.89
N LYS A 94 -2.04 -7.02 -5.86
CA LYS A 94 -2.21 -5.62 -6.25
C LYS A 94 -2.84 -4.82 -5.11
N LYS A 95 -3.90 -5.35 -4.48
CA LYS A 95 -4.53 -4.72 -3.32
C LYS A 95 -3.53 -4.58 -2.16
N ARG A 96 -2.78 -5.65 -1.87
CA ARG A 96 -1.74 -5.66 -0.83
C ARG A 96 -0.64 -4.62 -1.08
N GLN A 97 -0.22 -4.44 -2.33
CA GLN A 97 0.73 -3.40 -2.72
C GLN A 97 0.19 -1.99 -2.43
N MET A 98 -1.09 -1.73 -2.75
CA MET A 98 -1.69 -0.41 -2.48
C MET A 98 -1.80 -0.15 -0.97
N MET A 99 -2.20 -1.16 -0.18
CA MET A 99 -2.27 -1.06 1.27
C MET A 99 -0.89 -0.73 1.87
N TRP A 100 0.17 -1.43 1.42
CA TRP A 100 1.54 -1.14 1.85
C TRP A 100 2.03 0.24 1.44
N ALA A 101 1.72 0.69 0.22
CA ALA A 101 2.13 2.00 -0.26
C ALA A 101 1.54 3.17 0.55
N VAL A 102 0.34 2.97 1.12
CA VAL A 102 -0.34 3.99 1.92
C VAL A 102 0.02 3.90 3.39
N PHE A 103 -0.11 2.70 3.96
CA PHE A 103 -0.05 2.52 5.41
C PHE A 103 1.29 1.97 5.90
N GLY A 104 2.14 1.49 5.00
CA GLY A 104 3.33 0.72 5.33
C GLY A 104 2.95 -0.63 5.93
N ASP A 105 3.44 -0.90 7.14
CA ASP A 105 3.10 -2.12 7.90
C ASP A 105 1.72 -1.98 8.56
N TYR A 106 0.67 -2.11 7.75
CA TYR A 106 -0.72 -1.98 8.20
C TYR A 106 -1.13 -3.07 9.19
N ARG A 107 -0.49 -4.24 9.16
CA ARG A 107 -0.80 -5.35 10.08
C ARG A 107 -0.50 -4.98 11.53
N LYS A 108 0.61 -4.30 11.78
CA LYS A 108 0.94 -3.79 13.12
C LYS A 108 -0.06 -2.74 13.59
N LYS A 109 -0.56 -1.90 12.69
CA LYS A 109 -1.57 -0.86 13.01
C LYS A 109 -2.90 -1.49 13.43
N ILE A 110 -3.35 -2.53 12.72
CA ILE A 110 -4.56 -3.29 13.09
C ILE A 110 -4.41 -3.86 14.50
N LEU A 111 -3.30 -4.57 14.78
CA LEU A 111 -3.04 -5.16 16.10
C LEU A 111 -2.96 -4.10 17.21
N GLU A 112 -2.36 -2.94 16.93
CA GLU A 112 -2.28 -1.84 17.88
C GLU A 112 -3.68 -1.29 18.21
N GLU A 113 -4.53 -1.12 17.20
CA GLU A 113 -5.91 -0.65 17.37
C GLU A 113 -6.79 -1.66 18.10
N GLU A 114 -6.65 -2.95 17.79
CA GLU A 114 -7.34 -4.04 18.51
C GLU A 114 -6.92 -4.06 19.99
N ARG A 115 -5.61 -3.96 20.27
CA ARG A 115 -5.09 -3.88 21.65
C ARG A 115 -5.64 -2.66 22.39
N LYS A 116 -5.73 -1.52 21.72
CA LYS A 116 -6.21 -0.26 22.31
C LYS A 116 -7.71 -0.30 22.59
N SER A 117 -8.49 -0.88 21.68
CA SER A 117 -9.91 -1.14 21.85
C SER A 117 -10.18 -2.09 23.02
N LYS A 118 -9.35 -3.12 23.20
CA LYS A 118 -9.47 -4.10 24.28
C LYS A 118 -9.07 -3.53 25.66
N GLN A 119 -8.15 -2.56 25.69
CA GLN A 119 -7.75 -1.86 26.93
C GLN A 119 -8.76 -0.79 27.38
N GLY A 120 -9.60 -0.27 26.49
CA GLY A 120 -10.65 0.69 26.82
C GLY A 120 -11.87 0.10 27.55
N GLY A 121 -11.97 -1.24 27.65
CA GLY A 121 -13.13 -1.94 28.22
C GLY A 121 -13.04 -2.28 29.72
N ASN A 122 -11.91 -2.01 30.39
CA ASN A 122 -11.66 -2.48 31.76
C ASN A 122 -11.62 -1.37 32.83
N SER A 123 -12.33 -0.25 32.62
CA SER A 123 -12.42 0.81 33.63
C SER A 123 -13.84 1.37 33.74
N SER A 124 -14.74 0.62 34.38
CA SER A 124 -15.85 1.13 35.19
C SER A 124 -16.68 -0.03 35.72
N ILE A 125 -16.27 -0.58 36.87
CA ILE A 125 -17.17 -1.10 37.91
C ILE A 125 -16.68 -0.51 39.23
#